data_AF-A0A8H5DAS0-F1
#
_entry.id   AF-A0A8H5DAS0-F1
#
_cell.length_a   1.000
_cell.length_b   1.000
_cell.length_c   1.000
_cell.angle_alpha   90.00
_cell.angle_beta   90.00
_cell.angle_gamma   90.00
#
_symmetry.space_group_name_H-M   'P 1'
#
loop_
_entity.id
_entity.type
_entity.pdbx_description
1 polymer ?
#
loop_
_entity_poly.entity_id
_entity_poly.type
_entity_poly.pdbx_seq_one_letter_code
_entity_poly.pdbx_strand_id
1 'polypeptide(L)'
;MNPERYRDRRESVDNLRHSQLAKAFVPNWVRVLSQPPNPALSRPPELSGNGLDDLKTQDQAMGFRHNNVLHANHFRKDWQRRVRTWFDQPGRKLRRRNARKAKATTLGVRPLSLLRPAVRGQTVRYNRKLREGRGFTLAELKEAGVGRKEALGVGIVVDHRRRNLSEEGKKLNVERLRAYKTRLIVFPRKTGKAKKGDSSADDLKASTTRATLPLPEAYPAEAPRKITAEEHEFQAYRTLRTERANARFEGARKARAAKKEEEEAAKKK
;
A
#
# COMPACT_ATOMS: atom_id res chain seq x y z
N MET A 1 -12.67 -2.28 -46.78
CA MET A 1 -13.03 -3.67 -47.17
C MET A 1 -11.78 -4.53 -46.95
N ASN A 2 -11.72 -5.55 -46.11
CA ASN A 2 -12.76 -6.44 -45.57
C ASN A 2 -12.37 -6.83 -44.12
N PRO A 3 -13.21 -6.58 -43.08
CA PRO A 3 -12.84 -6.78 -41.68
C PRO A 3 -13.54 -8.00 -41.05
N GLU A 4 -13.09 -9.22 -41.35
CA GLU A 4 -13.59 -10.43 -40.69
C GLU A 4 -12.44 -11.42 -40.48
N ARG A 5 -11.79 -11.38 -39.30
CA ARG A 5 -11.03 -12.54 -38.77
C ARG A 5 -10.56 -12.47 -37.31
N TYR A 6 -11.14 -11.61 -36.46
CA TYR A 6 -10.80 -11.61 -35.03
C TYR A 6 -12.02 -11.26 -34.15
N ARG A 7 -13.04 -12.10 -34.21
CA ARG A 7 -14.04 -12.24 -33.16
C ARG A 7 -14.34 -13.72 -33.00
N ASP A 8 -13.42 -14.43 -32.36
CA ASP A 8 -13.80 -15.66 -31.69
C ASP A 8 -12.78 -15.97 -30.60
N ARG A 9 -13.30 -16.39 -29.43
CA ARG A 9 -12.56 -16.75 -28.21
C ARG A 9 -12.41 -15.67 -27.12
N ARG A 10 -13.47 -14.91 -26.83
CA ARG A 10 -13.72 -14.40 -25.48
C ARG A 10 -15.21 -14.11 -25.20
N GLU A 11 -16.08 -15.03 -25.55
CA GLU A 11 -17.49 -15.03 -25.14
C GLU A 11 -17.90 -16.46 -24.82
N SER A 12 -17.67 -16.94 -23.59
CA SER A 12 -18.29 -18.21 -23.14
C SER A 12 -18.41 -18.38 -21.62
N VAL A 13 -18.42 -17.30 -20.82
CA VAL A 13 -18.66 -17.45 -19.36
C VAL A 13 -19.65 -16.44 -18.75
N ASP A 14 -19.99 -15.32 -19.39
CA ASP A 14 -20.86 -14.31 -18.76
C ASP A 14 -22.31 -14.23 -19.30
N ASN A 15 -22.71 -15.12 -20.21
CA ASN A 15 -24.05 -15.11 -20.83
C ASN A 15 -25.03 -16.14 -20.25
N LEU A 16 -25.07 -16.30 -18.93
CA LEU A 16 -26.03 -17.17 -18.25
C LEU A 16 -26.54 -16.52 -16.97
N ARG A 17 -27.18 -15.34 -17.07
CA ARG A 17 -28.04 -14.77 -16.00
C ARG A 17 -28.89 -13.56 -16.37
N HIS A 18 -29.16 -13.29 -17.64
CA HIS A 18 -30.05 -12.20 -18.04
C HIS A 18 -30.89 -12.57 -19.27
N SER A 19 -31.93 -13.38 -19.08
CA SER A 19 -33.21 -13.30 -19.81
C SER A 19 -34.16 -14.39 -19.32
N GLN A 20 -35.46 -14.17 -19.52
CA GLN A 20 -36.64 -14.78 -18.89
C GLN A 20 -36.91 -14.16 -17.50
N LEU A 21 -37.87 -13.26 -17.29
CA LEU A 21 -39.20 -13.14 -17.89
C LEU A 21 -39.60 -11.67 -18.12
N ALA A 22 -40.05 -11.40 -19.33
CA ALA A 22 -40.88 -10.25 -19.67
C ALA A 22 -42.27 -10.41 -19.04
N LYS A 23 -42.83 -9.31 -18.53
CA LYS A 23 -44.26 -9.00 -18.60
C LYS A 23 -44.46 -7.49 -18.44
N ALA A 24 -44.98 -6.91 -19.53
CA ALA A 24 -45.65 -5.64 -19.74
C ALA A 24 -45.86 -4.70 -18.53
N PHE A 25 -45.71 -3.38 -18.75
CA PHE A 25 -46.84 -2.50 -19.08
C PHE A 25 -46.36 -1.04 -19.14
N VAL A 26 -46.70 -0.35 -20.23
CA VAL A 26 -46.44 1.10 -20.44
C VAL A 26 -47.49 1.90 -19.67
N PRO A 27 -47.14 3.08 -19.14
CA PRO A 27 -48.10 4.18 -19.30
C PRO A 27 -47.42 5.51 -19.65
N ASN A 28 -47.73 6.00 -20.85
CA ASN A 28 -47.91 7.41 -21.11
C ASN A 28 -49.41 7.69 -20.93
N TRP A 29 -49.83 8.76 -20.26
CA TRP A 29 -51.02 9.58 -20.55
C TRP A 29 -51.10 10.71 -19.52
N VAL A 30 -51.18 11.93 -20.04
CA VAL A 30 -51.38 13.20 -19.33
C VAL A 30 -52.77 13.24 -18.70
N ARG A 31 -52.89 13.70 -17.44
CA ARG A 31 -54.09 14.42 -16.98
C ARG A 31 -53.76 15.38 -15.83
N VAL A 32 -53.93 16.67 -16.14
CA VAL A 32 -54.06 17.80 -15.20
C VAL A 32 -55.29 17.57 -14.32
N LEU A 33 -55.22 17.87 -13.02
CA LEU A 33 -56.32 18.45 -12.24
C LEU A 33 -55.78 19.06 -10.93
N SER A 34 -56.46 20.13 -10.54
CA SER A 34 -56.08 21.22 -9.65
C SER A 34 -56.68 21.08 -8.24
N GLN A 35 -56.16 21.90 -7.30
CA GLN A 35 -56.73 22.38 -6.01
C GLN A 35 -56.31 21.65 -4.71
N PRO A 36 -56.44 22.29 -3.52
CA PRO A 36 -56.23 23.70 -3.12
C PRO A 36 -55.40 23.85 -1.80
N PRO A 37 -55.09 25.08 -1.31
CA PRO A 37 -54.33 25.32 -0.07
C PRO A 37 -55.19 25.23 1.21
N ASN A 38 -54.59 24.72 2.30
CA ASN A 38 -55.25 24.52 3.59
C ASN A 38 -55.19 25.79 4.48
N PRO A 39 -56.29 26.24 5.13
CA PRO A 39 -56.35 27.53 5.81
C PRO A 39 -56.16 27.46 7.34
N ALA A 40 -55.71 28.61 7.86
CA ALA A 40 -56.08 29.26 9.12
C ALA A 40 -55.70 28.65 10.49
N LEU A 41 -54.82 29.41 11.15
CA LEU A 41 -54.72 29.70 12.58
C LEU A 41 -56.04 29.60 13.37
N SER A 42 -56.01 28.86 14.48
CA SER A 42 -56.91 29.06 15.64
C SER A 42 -56.23 28.65 16.95
N ARG A 43 -56.62 29.35 18.02
CA ARG A 43 -55.98 29.54 19.35
C ARG A 43 -55.87 28.29 20.24
N PRO A 44 -55.00 28.32 21.29
CA PRO A 44 -54.81 27.19 22.20
C PRO A 44 -55.99 27.01 23.18
N PRO A 45 -56.26 25.78 23.66
CA PRO A 45 -57.32 25.54 24.63
C PRO A 45 -56.90 25.91 26.06
N GLU A 46 -57.82 26.58 26.74
CA GLU A 46 -57.77 26.99 28.15
C GLU A 46 -57.82 25.77 29.10
N LEU A 47 -57.12 25.89 30.23
CA LEU A 47 -57.08 24.92 31.33
C LEU A 47 -58.32 25.08 32.22
N SER A 48 -59.09 24.01 32.41
CA SER A 48 -60.02 23.89 33.54
C SER A 48 -60.18 22.43 33.97
N GLY A 49 -59.90 22.13 35.24
CA GLY A 49 -60.35 20.88 35.89
C GLY A 49 -59.31 20.16 36.74
N ASN A 50 -59.22 20.57 38.01
CA ASN A 50 -58.75 19.88 39.21
C ASN A 50 -58.16 18.46 39.08
N GLY A 51 -56.86 18.36 39.39
CA GLY A 51 -56.16 17.14 39.77
C GLY A 51 -54.90 17.53 40.53
N LEU A 52 -55.03 17.63 41.85
CA LEU A 52 -53.91 17.38 42.75
C LEU A 52 -53.32 16.02 42.36
N ASP A 53 -52.00 15.89 42.41
CA ASP A 53 -51.21 14.68 42.10
C ASP A 53 -50.72 14.55 40.65
N ASP A 54 -49.74 15.37 40.26
CA ASP A 54 -48.68 14.91 39.31
C ASP A 54 -47.43 15.82 39.28
N LEU A 55 -47.17 16.57 40.36
CA LEU A 55 -45.96 17.39 40.51
C LEU A 55 -44.74 16.62 41.08
N LYS A 56 -44.73 15.31 40.95
CA LYS A 56 -43.58 14.46 41.30
C LYS A 56 -43.52 13.26 40.37
N THR A 57 -42.97 13.45 39.18
CA THR A 57 -41.88 12.65 38.60
C THR A 57 -41.57 13.28 37.24
N GLN A 58 -41.00 14.49 37.23
CA GLN A 58 -40.08 14.82 36.14
C GLN A 58 -38.89 13.91 36.34
N ASP A 59 -39.02 12.67 35.87
CA ASP A 59 -37.92 11.76 35.66
C ASP A 59 -36.92 12.56 34.84
N GLN A 60 -35.86 13.03 35.49
CA GLN A 60 -34.74 13.63 34.80
C GLN A 60 -34.23 12.53 33.91
N ALA A 61 -34.69 12.50 32.66
CA ALA A 61 -34.28 11.54 31.66
C ALA A 61 -32.79 11.78 31.43
N MET A 62 -31.98 11.13 32.27
CA MET A 62 -30.54 11.07 32.19
C MET A 62 -30.21 10.78 30.72
N GLY A 63 -29.32 11.59 30.14
CA GLY A 63 -29.11 11.79 28.69
C GLY A 63 -28.73 10.58 27.83
N PHE A 64 -29.01 9.37 28.29
CA PHE A 64 -28.83 8.10 27.62
C PHE A 64 -30.09 7.26 27.80
N ARG A 65 -30.80 7.01 26.71
CA ARG A 65 -31.88 6.01 26.69
C ARG A 65 -31.27 4.62 26.54
N HIS A 66 -31.80 3.61 27.23
CA HIS A 66 -31.42 2.19 27.11
C HIS A 66 -29.92 1.92 27.33
N ASN A 67 -29.50 0.67 27.05
CA ASN A 67 -28.11 0.23 27.10
C ASN A 67 -27.35 0.63 25.82
N ASN A 68 -27.18 1.93 25.60
CA ASN A 68 -26.43 2.47 24.46
C ASN A 68 -24.93 2.62 24.77
N VAL A 69 -24.08 2.47 23.75
CA VAL A 69 -22.63 2.68 23.88
C VAL A 69 -22.32 4.11 24.30
N LEU A 70 -21.47 4.26 25.32
CA LEU A 70 -20.95 5.57 25.73
C LEU A 70 -20.15 6.19 24.59
N HIS A 71 -20.67 7.29 24.03
CA HIS A 71 -20.03 7.97 22.91
C HIS A 71 -18.90 8.91 23.39
N ALA A 72 -17.75 8.84 22.74
CA ALA A 72 -16.64 9.78 22.93
C ALA A 72 -16.52 10.71 21.69
N ASN A 73 -17.59 11.42 21.38
CA ASN A 73 -17.65 12.29 20.20
C ASN A 73 -16.85 13.58 20.42
N HIS A 74 -15.87 13.83 19.56
CA HIS A 74 -14.95 14.97 19.65
C HIS A 74 -15.46 16.22 18.90
N PHE A 75 -16.75 16.53 19.05
CA PHE A 75 -17.42 17.68 18.39
C PHE A 75 -17.64 18.88 19.32
N ARG A 76 -16.91 18.94 20.44
CA ARG A 76 -17.05 19.99 21.49
C ARG A 76 -16.30 21.30 21.18
N LYS A 77 -15.54 21.33 20.08
CA LYS A 77 -14.86 22.54 19.57
C LYS A 77 -15.58 23.04 18.33
N ASP A 78 -15.26 24.25 17.88
CA ASP A 78 -15.77 24.81 16.62
C ASP A 78 -15.21 24.06 15.39
N TRP A 79 -15.77 22.87 15.13
CA TRP A 79 -15.36 21.96 14.06
C TRP A 79 -16.04 22.33 12.74
N GLN A 80 -17.23 22.94 12.78
CA GLN A 80 -18.02 23.31 11.61
C GLN A 80 -17.27 24.28 10.69
N ARG A 81 -16.51 25.23 11.27
CA ARG A 81 -15.63 26.14 10.51
C ARG A 81 -14.45 25.46 9.81
N ARG A 82 -14.07 24.25 10.22
CA ARG A 82 -12.88 23.52 9.71
C ARG A 82 -13.26 22.26 8.92
N VAL A 83 -14.48 22.21 8.40
CA VAL A 83 -14.94 21.10 7.56
C VAL A 83 -14.28 21.20 6.19
N ARG A 84 -13.41 20.24 5.88
CA ARG A 84 -12.84 20.09 4.54
C ARG A 84 -13.74 19.22 3.69
N THR A 85 -14.41 19.82 2.71
CA THR A 85 -15.15 19.08 1.68
C THR A 85 -14.21 18.54 0.60
N TRP A 86 -14.63 17.49 -0.11
CA TRP A 86 -13.83 16.79 -1.13
C TRP A 86 -14.47 16.84 -2.53
N PHE A 87 -15.32 17.85 -2.80
CA PHE A 87 -15.95 18.05 -4.11
C PHE A 87 -14.93 18.32 -5.23
N ASP A 88 -13.73 18.82 -4.88
CA ASP A 88 -12.64 19.07 -5.81
C ASP A 88 -11.85 17.80 -6.19
N GLN A 89 -12.16 16.64 -5.59
CA GLN A 89 -11.46 15.37 -5.83
C GLN A 89 -11.39 14.97 -7.33
N PRO A 90 -12.49 14.97 -8.12
CA PRO A 90 -12.43 14.69 -9.56
C PRO A 90 -11.58 15.72 -10.33
N GLY A 91 -11.73 17.01 -10.03
CA GLY A 91 -10.90 18.07 -10.64
C GLY A 91 -9.41 17.87 -10.34
N ARG A 92 -9.06 17.53 -9.09
CA ARG A 92 -7.68 17.24 -8.68
C ARG A 92 -7.14 15.95 -9.35
N LYS A 93 -7.98 14.95 -9.60
CA LYS A 93 -7.60 13.74 -10.37
C LYS A 93 -7.28 14.11 -11.83
N LEU A 94 -8.13 14.90 -12.50
CA LEU A 94 -7.89 15.37 -13.86
C LEU A 94 -6.63 16.22 -13.96
N ARG A 95 -6.45 17.20 -13.06
CA ARG A 95 -5.24 18.05 -13.01
C ARG A 95 -3.96 17.23 -12.86
N ARG A 96 -3.95 16.25 -11.94
CA ARG A 96 -2.79 15.33 -11.79
C ARG A 96 -2.55 14.48 -13.03
N ARG A 97 -3.61 14.03 -13.72
CA ARG A 97 -3.47 13.28 -14.98
C ARG A 97 -2.84 14.15 -16.06
N ASN A 98 -3.30 15.37 -16.25
CA ASN A 98 -2.78 16.30 -17.26
C ASN A 98 -1.32 16.68 -16.95
N ALA A 99 -0.98 16.94 -15.70
CA ALA A 99 0.41 17.19 -15.29
C ALA A 99 1.33 15.99 -15.57
N ARG A 100 0.86 14.75 -15.33
CA ARG A 100 1.62 13.53 -15.69
C ARG A 100 1.78 13.38 -17.20
N LYS A 101 0.74 13.69 -18.00
CA LYS A 101 0.81 13.68 -19.47
C LYS A 101 1.83 14.71 -19.97
N ALA A 102 1.75 15.95 -19.49
CA ALA A 102 2.70 17.01 -19.84
C ALA A 102 4.14 16.60 -19.51
N LYS A 103 4.37 16.07 -18.29
CA LYS A 103 5.68 15.54 -17.89
C LYS A 103 6.16 14.42 -18.81
N ALA A 104 5.28 13.50 -19.21
CA ALA A 104 5.62 12.41 -20.12
C ALA A 104 6.00 12.92 -21.52
N THR A 105 5.31 13.94 -22.03
CA THR A 105 5.62 14.58 -23.30
C THR A 105 6.98 15.27 -23.25
N THR A 106 7.26 16.05 -22.21
CA THR A 106 8.56 16.73 -22.02
C THR A 106 9.73 15.75 -21.91
N LEU A 107 9.54 14.61 -21.24
CA LEU A 107 10.57 13.59 -21.08
C LEU A 107 10.79 12.72 -22.33
N GLY A 108 9.83 12.71 -23.27
CA GLY A 108 9.90 11.93 -24.50
C GLY A 108 10.03 10.44 -24.22
N VAL A 109 11.17 9.87 -24.58
CA VAL A 109 11.44 8.41 -24.49
C VAL A 109 11.75 7.96 -23.05
N ARG A 110 12.15 8.89 -22.16
CA ARG A 110 12.56 8.56 -20.79
C ARG A 110 11.38 8.10 -19.93
N PRO A 111 11.57 7.12 -19.03
CA PRO A 111 10.54 6.71 -18.08
C PRO A 111 10.18 7.84 -17.10
N LEU A 112 8.95 7.85 -16.60
CA LEU A 112 8.42 8.90 -15.71
C LEU A 112 9.06 8.90 -14.32
N SER A 113 9.45 7.72 -13.84
CA SER A 113 10.09 7.46 -12.55
C SER A 113 11.47 6.82 -12.76
N LEU A 114 12.41 7.22 -11.91
CA LEU A 114 13.78 6.72 -11.90
C LEU A 114 13.86 5.37 -11.17
N LEU A 115 14.89 4.57 -11.47
CA LEU A 115 15.09 3.29 -10.83
C LEU A 115 15.40 3.47 -9.34
N ARG A 116 14.64 2.74 -8.51
CA ARG A 116 14.82 2.65 -7.06
C ARG A 116 15.20 1.23 -6.65
N PRO A 117 16.00 1.06 -5.58
CA PRO A 117 16.38 -0.25 -5.07
C PRO A 117 15.18 -0.93 -4.41
N ALA A 118 15.27 -2.24 -4.27
CA ALA A 118 14.38 -3.01 -3.43
C ALA A 118 14.89 -2.98 -1.97
N VAL A 119 14.01 -2.60 -1.04
CA VAL A 119 14.32 -2.47 0.39
C VAL A 119 13.21 -3.10 1.21
N ARG A 120 13.56 -3.74 2.31
CA ARG A 120 12.61 -4.38 3.24
C ARG A 120 11.98 -3.33 4.20
N GLY A 121 10.81 -3.66 4.77
CA GLY A 121 10.21 -2.86 5.84
C GLY A 121 11.07 -2.80 7.10
N GLN A 122 10.93 -1.74 7.90
CA GLN A 122 11.81 -1.51 9.07
C GLN A 122 11.41 -2.31 10.32
N THR A 123 10.13 -2.66 10.49
CA THR A 123 9.63 -3.30 11.70
C THR A 123 9.38 -4.79 11.48
N VAL A 124 9.33 -5.57 12.56
CA VAL A 124 9.03 -7.02 12.54
C VAL A 124 7.73 -7.33 11.77
N ARG A 125 6.72 -6.46 11.87
CA ARG A 125 5.44 -6.62 11.15
C ARG A 125 5.59 -6.52 9.63
N TYR A 126 6.55 -5.74 9.14
CA TYR A 126 6.67 -5.39 7.71
C TYR A 126 7.99 -5.82 7.07
N ASN A 127 8.90 -6.47 7.80
CA ASN A 127 10.19 -6.92 7.28
C ASN A 127 10.02 -7.87 6.08
N ARG A 128 8.97 -8.69 6.02
CA ARG A 128 8.67 -9.57 4.89
C ARG A 128 8.26 -8.83 3.62
N LYS A 129 7.78 -7.59 3.72
CA LYS A 129 7.34 -6.81 2.55
C LYS A 129 8.53 -6.10 1.91
N LEU A 130 8.63 -6.20 0.59
CA LEU A 130 9.59 -5.47 -0.22
C LEU A 130 8.94 -4.20 -0.77
N ARG A 131 9.68 -3.10 -0.80
CA ARG A 131 9.23 -1.80 -1.30
C ARG A 131 10.36 -1.10 -2.03
N GLU A 132 10.00 -0.07 -2.79
CA GLU A 132 11.00 0.82 -3.37
C GLU A 132 11.67 1.68 -2.30
N GLY A 133 13.00 1.67 -2.29
CA GLY A 133 13.81 2.51 -1.42
C GLY A 133 14.03 3.92 -1.98
N ARG A 134 14.82 4.71 -1.24
CA ARG A 134 15.20 6.05 -1.67
C ARG A 134 16.21 6.04 -2.83
N GLY A 135 17.22 5.18 -2.76
CA GLY A 135 18.29 5.09 -3.77
C GLY A 135 19.30 3.99 -3.46
N PHE A 136 20.08 3.62 -4.47
CA PHE A 136 21.13 2.61 -4.40
C PHE A 136 22.32 3.11 -3.57
N THR A 137 22.94 2.18 -2.84
CA THR A 137 24.16 2.44 -2.09
C THR A 137 25.37 2.55 -3.02
N LEU A 138 26.44 3.18 -2.53
CA LEU A 138 27.70 3.25 -3.28
C LEU A 138 28.33 1.86 -3.50
N ALA A 139 28.15 0.94 -2.54
CA ALA A 139 28.69 -0.42 -2.64
C ALA A 139 27.98 -1.25 -3.72
N GLU A 140 26.65 -1.16 -3.82
CA GLU A 140 25.88 -1.83 -4.89
C GLU A 140 26.26 -1.26 -6.27
N LEU A 141 26.42 0.06 -6.39
CA LEU A 141 26.81 0.71 -7.65
C LEU A 141 28.22 0.31 -8.10
N LYS A 142 29.18 0.23 -7.15
CA LYS A 142 30.55 -0.20 -7.44
C LYS A 142 30.57 -1.62 -8.00
N GLU A 143 29.80 -2.53 -7.42
CA GLU A 143 29.71 -3.92 -7.86
C GLU A 143 28.94 -4.10 -9.18
N ALA A 144 27.97 -3.22 -9.45
CA ALA A 144 27.28 -3.17 -10.74
C ALA A 144 28.09 -2.44 -11.84
N GLY A 145 29.25 -1.86 -11.51
CA GLY A 145 30.09 -1.12 -12.44
C GLY A 145 29.45 0.19 -12.92
N VAL A 146 28.74 0.90 -12.04
CA VAL A 146 28.11 2.20 -12.33
C VAL A 146 28.78 3.30 -11.49
N GLY A 147 29.26 4.36 -12.15
CA GLY A 147 29.84 5.51 -11.47
C GLY A 147 28.78 6.30 -10.69
N ARG A 148 29.12 6.79 -9.48
CA ARG A 148 28.20 7.59 -8.64
C ARG A 148 27.60 8.80 -9.36
N LYS A 149 28.43 9.53 -10.12
CA LYS A 149 28.01 10.75 -10.84
C LYS A 149 27.21 10.42 -12.10
N GLU A 150 27.54 9.31 -12.75
CA GLU A 150 26.89 8.84 -13.98
C GLU A 150 25.49 8.25 -13.70
N ALA A 151 25.31 7.60 -12.54
CA ALA A 151 24.08 6.93 -12.15
C ALA A 151 22.82 7.79 -12.36
N LEU A 152 22.84 9.05 -11.92
CA LEU A 152 21.67 9.93 -12.05
C LEU A 152 21.38 10.32 -13.51
N GLY A 153 22.43 10.47 -14.33
CA GLY A 153 22.29 10.74 -15.77
C GLY A 153 21.59 9.60 -16.49
N VAL A 154 21.98 8.37 -16.15
CA VAL A 154 21.40 7.13 -16.66
C VAL A 154 19.99 6.84 -16.12
N GLY A 155 19.64 7.40 -14.96
CA GLY A 155 18.30 7.29 -14.38
C GLY A 155 18.22 6.39 -13.14
N ILE A 156 19.34 6.19 -12.46
CA ILE A 156 19.49 5.43 -11.22
C ILE A 156 19.63 6.40 -10.06
N VAL A 157 18.76 6.30 -9.05
CA VAL A 157 18.81 7.18 -7.87
C VAL A 157 19.85 6.66 -6.87
N VAL A 158 20.71 7.55 -6.37
CA VAL A 158 21.76 7.20 -5.39
C VAL A 158 21.39 7.70 -4.00
N ASP A 159 21.61 6.86 -2.99
CA ASP A 159 21.49 7.22 -1.57
C ASP A 159 22.75 6.83 -0.80
N HIS A 160 23.62 7.82 -0.56
CA HIS A 160 24.90 7.62 0.12
C HIS A 160 24.77 7.31 1.62
N ARG A 161 23.58 7.49 2.21
CA ARG A 161 23.34 7.28 3.65
C ARG A 161 22.99 5.84 3.99
N ARG A 162 22.44 5.09 3.02
CA ARG A 162 22.03 3.70 3.25
C ARG A 162 23.28 2.81 3.29
N ARG A 163 23.32 1.90 4.27
CA ARG A 163 24.37 0.89 4.43
C ARG A 163 23.80 -0.49 4.15
N ASN A 164 24.61 -1.39 3.61
CA ASN A 164 24.22 -2.79 3.43
C ASN A 164 24.71 -3.58 4.64
N LEU A 165 23.77 -4.19 5.36
CA LEU A 165 24.07 -5.06 6.51
C LEU A 165 24.05 -6.54 6.11
N SER A 166 23.30 -6.90 5.06
CA SER A 166 23.21 -8.25 4.53
C SER A 166 23.75 -8.33 3.10
N GLU A 167 24.38 -9.46 2.79
CA GLU A 167 24.85 -9.75 1.44
C GLU A 167 23.70 -10.02 0.47
N GLU A 168 22.68 -10.74 0.92
CA GLU A 168 21.50 -11.11 0.11
C GLU A 168 20.81 -9.86 -0.45
N GLY A 169 20.59 -8.84 0.40
CA GLY A 169 19.98 -7.59 0.00
C GLY A 169 20.84 -6.81 -0.99
N LYS A 170 22.17 -6.89 -0.84
CA LYS A 170 23.13 -6.30 -1.78
C LYS A 170 23.07 -7.01 -3.13
N LYS A 171 23.14 -8.35 -3.15
CA LYS A 171 23.09 -9.19 -4.36
C LYS A 171 21.81 -8.92 -5.17
N LEU A 172 20.65 -8.92 -4.50
CA LEU A 172 19.36 -8.62 -5.12
C LEU A 172 19.36 -7.24 -5.82
N ASN A 173 19.92 -6.21 -5.16
CA ASN A 173 19.97 -4.87 -5.75
C ASN A 173 21.03 -4.75 -6.87
N VAL A 174 22.14 -5.48 -6.79
CA VAL A 174 23.13 -5.56 -7.86
C VAL A 174 22.54 -6.25 -9.09
N GLU A 175 21.83 -7.36 -8.92
CA GLU A 175 21.08 -8.03 -9.99
C GLU A 175 20.04 -7.10 -10.62
N ARG A 176 19.31 -6.34 -9.79
CA ARG A 176 18.37 -5.32 -10.25
C ARG A 176 19.04 -4.23 -11.10
N LEU A 177 20.24 -3.79 -10.72
CA LEU A 177 21.03 -2.82 -11.49
C LEU A 177 21.52 -3.42 -12.81
N ARG A 178 21.99 -4.67 -12.80
CA ARG A 178 22.41 -5.39 -14.01
C ARG A 178 21.24 -5.56 -14.98
N ALA A 179 20.09 -6.02 -14.50
CA ALA A 179 18.87 -6.17 -15.29
C ALA A 179 18.33 -4.83 -15.84
N TYR A 180 18.56 -3.72 -15.13
CA TYR A 180 18.26 -2.39 -15.65
C TYR A 180 19.21 -2.00 -16.77
N LYS A 181 20.51 -2.22 -16.59
CA LYS A 181 21.54 -1.88 -17.57
C LYS A 181 21.36 -2.64 -18.89
N THR A 182 20.96 -3.92 -18.84
CA THR A 182 20.69 -4.70 -20.05
C THR A 182 19.47 -4.23 -20.84
N ARG A 183 18.50 -3.58 -20.18
CA ARG A 183 17.27 -3.06 -20.82
C ARG A 183 17.34 -1.58 -21.16
N LEU A 184 18.43 -0.92 -20.78
CA LEU A 184 18.62 0.50 -20.97
C LEU A 184 19.10 0.77 -22.40
N ILE A 185 18.34 1.59 -23.12
CA ILE A 185 18.74 2.13 -24.43
C ILE A 185 19.27 3.55 -24.20
N VAL A 186 20.54 3.79 -24.53
CA VAL A 186 21.22 5.08 -24.35
C VAL A 186 21.33 5.77 -25.70
N PHE A 187 20.68 6.93 -25.80
CA PHE A 187 20.73 7.75 -27.01
C PHE A 187 22.02 8.57 -27.07
N PRO A 188 22.67 8.67 -28.25
CA PRO A 188 23.83 9.53 -28.41
C PRO A 188 23.46 10.99 -28.20
N ARG A 189 24.32 11.75 -27.52
CA ARG A 189 24.08 13.18 -27.21
C ARG A 189 23.97 14.05 -28.47
N LYS A 190 24.66 13.66 -29.54
CA LYS A 190 24.57 14.28 -30.86
C LYS A 190 24.13 13.20 -31.84
N THR A 191 23.08 13.48 -32.61
CA THR A 191 22.58 12.58 -33.65
C THR A 191 23.70 12.27 -34.66
N GLY A 192 23.85 11.00 -35.04
CA GLY A 192 24.88 10.54 -35.98
C GLY A 192 26.31 10.46 -35.43
N LYS A 193 26.59 10.93 -34.21
CA LYS A 193 27.93 10.84 -33.57
C LYS A 193 27.87 10.01 -32.29
N ALA A 194 27.71 8.69 -32.47
CA ALA A 194 27.71 7.73 -31.36
C ALA A 194 29.09 7.61 -30.72
N LYS A 195 29.11 7.55 -29.39
CA LYS A 195 30.31 7.32 -28.56
C LYS A 195 30.23 5.96 -27.88
N LYS A 196 31.33 5.58 -27.23
CA LYS A 196 31.39 4.37 -26.40
C LYS A 196 30.32 4.43 -25.29
N GLY A 197 29.38 3.49 -25.33
CA GLY A 197 28.29 3.38 -24.36
C GLY A 197 26.91 3.81 -24.90
N ASP A 198 26.85 4.36 -26.11
CA ASP A 198 25.57 4.59 -26.80
C ASP A 198 25.06 3.28 -27.44
N SER A 199 23.74 3.18 -27.59
CA SER A 199 23.09 2.01 -28.20
C SER A 199 23.22 1.98 -29.73
N SER A 200 23.05 0.79 -30.32
CA SER A 200 23.13 0.59 -31.77
C SER A 200 22.00 1.32 -32.51
N ALA A 201 22.17 1.61 -33.81
CA ALA A 201 21.17 2.32 -34.59
C ALA A 201 19.82 1.58 -34.69
N ASP A 202 19.83 0.25 -34.54
CA ASP A 202 18.62 -0.59 -34.56
C ASP A 202 17.86 -0.51 -33.23
N ASP A 203 18.57 -0.50 -32.10
CA ASP A 203 17.96 -0.32 -30.77
C ASP A 203 17.28 1.05 -30.64
N LEU A 204 17.80 2.08 -31.30
CA LEU A 204 17.22 3.43 -31.29
C LEU A 204 15.86 3.49 -32.00
N LYS A 205 15.60 2.58 -32.94
CA LYS A 205 14.32 2.48 -33.65
C LYS A 205 13.32 1.56 -32.94
N ALA A 206 13.78 0.76 -31.98
CA ALA A 206 12.93 -0.17 -31.25
C ALA A 206 11.85 0.57 -30.44
N SER A 207 10.64 -0.01 -30.41
CA SER A 207 9.51 0.52 -29.64
C SER A 207 9.86 0.57 -28.14
N THR A 208 10.02 1.78 -27.60
CA THR A 208 10.41 1.95 -26.20
C THR A 208 9.23 1.78 -25.25
N THR A 209 9.31 0.79 -24.36
CA THR A 209 8.36 0.64 -23.26
C THR A 209 8.76 1.54 -22.09
N ARG A 210 7.90 2.49 -21.68
CA ARG A 210 8.16 3.38 -20.52
C ARG A 210 8.00 2.69 -19.15
N ALA A 211 7.94 1.35 -19.11
CA ALA A 211 7.62 0.59 -17.91
C ALA A 211 8.85 0.49 -16.97
N THR A 212 8.62 0.73 -15.68
CA THR A 212 9.65 0.52 -14.65
C THR A 212 9.81 -0.96 -14.34
N LEU A 213 11.03 -1.36 -14.00
CA LEU A 213 11.31 -2.73 -13.55
C LEU A 213 10.46 -3.09 -12.34
N PRO A 214 9.64 -4.16 -12.39
CA PRO A 214 8.90 -4.61 -11.23
C PRO A 214 9.88 -5.03 -10.12
N LEU A 215 9.44 -4.90 -8.87
CA LEU A 215 10.19 -5.45 -7.74
C LEU A 215 10.21 -6.98 -7.83
N PRO A 216 11.31 -7.65 -7.46
CA PRO A 216 11.32 -9.10 -7.36
C PRO A 216 10.32 -9.54 -6.29
N GLU A 217 9.77 -10.74 -6.49
CA GLU A 217 8.88 -11.33 -5.50
C GLU A 217 9.64 -11.62 -4.22
N ALA A 218 9.06 -11.24 -3.09
CA ALA A 218 9.75 -11.22 -1.80
C ALA A 218 9.91 -12.61 -1.18
N TYR A 219 9.08 -13.57 -1.61
CA TYR A 219 8.98 -14.93 -1.08
C TYR A 219 8.53 -15.88 -2.19
N PRO A 220 9.40 -16.77 -2.69
CA PRO A 220 8.97 -17.85 -3.57
C PRO A 220 8.18 -18.89 -2.75
N ALA A 221 7.05 -19.35 -3.28
CA ALA A 221 6.31 -20.45 -2.67
C ALA A 221 7.02 -21.78 -2.92
N GLU A 222 7.35 -22.49 -1.85
CA GLU A 222 7.94 -23.83 -1.94
C GLU A 222 6.87 -24.86 -2.34
N ALA A 223 7.27 -25.86 -3.13
CA ALA A 223 6.39 -26.95 -3.53
C ALA A 223 6.12 -27.91 -2.35
N PRO A 224 4.97 -28.61 -2.33
CA PRO A 224 4.69 -29.62 -1.31
C PRO A 224 5.76 -30.71 -1.28
N ARG A 225 6.28 -31.00 -0.07
CA ARG A 225 7.30 -32.04 0.16
C ARG A 225 6.87 -32.99 1.27
N LYS A 226 7.43 -34.21 1.26
CA LYS A 226 7.25 -35.18 2.34
C LYS A 226 7.95 -34.67 3.61
N ILE A 227 7.31 -34.86 4.75
CA ILE A 227 7.85 -34.49 6.07
C ILE A 227 8.96 -35.48 6.41
N THR A 228 10.10 -34.96 6.88
CA THR A 228 11.24 -35.78 7.32
C THR A 228 11.02 -36.31 8.74
N ALA A 229 11.72 -37.39 9.12
CA ALA A 229 11.61 -37.95 10.48
C ALA A 229 12.01 -36.93 11.56
N GLU A 230 13.04 -36.13 11.30
CA GLU A 230 13.52 -35.07 12.21
C GLU A 230 12.47 -33.98 12.43
N GLU A 231 11.78 -33.54 11.38
CA GLU A 231 10.71 -32.55 11.47
C GLU A 231 9.49 -33.07 12.23
N HIS A 232 9.25 -34.39 12.16
CA HIS A 232 8.16 -35.03 12.89
C HIS A 232 8.45 -35.12 14.40
N GLU A 233 9.71 -35.36 14.78
CA GLU A 233 10.13 -35.42 16.19
C GLU A 233 10.31 -34.03 16.82
N PHE A 234 10.46 -32.97 16.01
CA PHE A 234 10.73 -31.62 16.49
C PHE A 234 9.60 -31.02 17.36
N GLN A 235 9.88 -30.81 18.64
CA GLN A 235 8.93 -30.25 19.62
C GLN A 235 8.87 -28.71 19.59
N ALA A 236 8.27 -28.13 18.54
CA ALA A 236 8.23 -26.68 18.29
C ALA A 236 7.71 -25.82 19.47
N TYR A 237 6.67 -26.26 20.18
CA TYR A 237 6.14 -25.49 21.31
C TYR A 237 7.13 -25.43 22.48
N ARG A 238 7.77 -26.57 22.81
CA ARG A 238 8.72 -26.65 23.91
C ARG A 238 9.98 -25.85 23.60
N THR A 239 10.51 -25.94 22.38
CA THR A 239 11.68 -25.16 21.97
C THR A 239 11.42 -23.66 22.10
N LEU A 240 10.27 -23.15 21.63
CA LEU A 240 9.89 -21.74 21.81
C LEU A 240 9.80 -21.30 23.28
N ARG A 241 9.33 -22.18 24.18
CA ARG A 241 9.25 -21.89 25.63
C ARG A 241 10.64 -21.90 26.27
N THR A 242 11.48 -22.86 25.92
CA THR A 242 12.86 -22.96 26.39
C THR A 242 13.67 -21.74 25.94
N GLU A 243 13.56 -21.32 24.67
CA GLU A 243 14.27 -20.14 24.17
C GLU A 243 13.83 -18.84 24.86
N ARG A 244 12.52 -18.67 25.11
CA ARG A 244 12.04 -17.54 25.92
C ARG A 244 12.59 -17.56 27.34
N ALA A 245 12.69 -18.75 27.96
CA ALA A 245 13.28 -18.90 29.28
C ALA A 245 14.79 -18.62 29.27
N ASN A 246 15.52 -19.12 28.26
CA ASN A 246 16.93 -18.87 28.07
C ASN A 246 17.22 -17.37 27.95
N ALA A 247 16.50 -16.65 27.08
CA ALA A 247 16.64 -15.20 26.92
C ALA A 247 16.29 -14.43 28.21
N ARG A 248 15.24 -14.84 28.93
CA ARG A 248 14.84 -14.21 30.20
C ARG A 248 15.86 -14.43 31.32
N PHE A 249 16.47 -15.62 31.40
CA PHE A 249 17.37 -16.00 32.51
C PHE A 249 18.86 -15.90 32.17
N GLU A 250 19.23 -15.42 30.98
CA GLU A 250 20.62 -15.29 30.54
C GLU A 250 21.49 -14.52 31.55
N GLY A 251 21.04 -13.34 31.97
CA GLY A 251 21.78 -12.51 32.92
C GLY A 251 21.95 -13.16 34.29
N ALA A 252 20.90 -13.79 34.81
CA ALA A 252 20.95 -14.50 36.08
C ALA A 252 21.88 -15.73 36.03
N ARG A 253 21.89 -16.45 34.90
CA ARG A 253 22.79 -17.58 34.69
C ARG A 253 24.25 -17.12 34.60
N LYS A 254 24.55 -16.05 33.86
CA LYS A 254 25.89 -15.45 33.81
C LYS A 254 26.37 -15.00 35.19
N ALA A 255 25.52 -14.33 35.96
CA ALA A 255 25.85 -13.90 37.31
C ALA A 255 26.12 -15.07 38.27
N ARG A 256 25.35 -16.17 38.17
CA ARG A 256 25.61 -17.38 38.96
C ARG A 256 26.89 -18.10 38.54
N ALA A 257 27.16 -18.16 37.24
CA ALA A 257 28.40 -18.74 36.72
C ALA A 257 29.62 -17.96 37.23
N ALA A 258 29.59 -16.62 37.12
CA ALA A 258 30.66 -15.76 37.64
C ALA A 258 30.87 -15.93 39.16
N LYS A 259 29.80 -15.94 39.96
CA LYS A 259 29.90 -16.20 41.41
C LYS A 259 30.49 -17.57 41.73
N LYS A 260 30.10 -18.60 40.98
CA LYS A 260 30.63 -19.95 41.16
C LYS A 260 32.12 -20.01 40.81
N GLU A 261 32.55 -19.33 39.76
CA GLU A 261 33.96 -19.20 39.37
C GLU A 261 34.77 -18.43 40.43
N GLU A 262 34.22 -17.34 40.98
CA GLU A 262 34.83 -16.60 42.09
C GLU A 262 34.97 -17.45 43.36
N GLU A 263 33.94 -18.22 43.72
CA GLU A 263 33.97 -19.15 44.85
C GLU A 263 34.96 -20.30 44.63
N GLU A 264 35.06 -20.85 43.42
CA GLU A 264 36.05 -21.88 43.07
C GLU A 264 37.49 -21.31 43.05
N ALA A 265 37.68 -20.06 42.63
CA ALA A 265 38.96 -19.37 42.71
C ALA A 265 39.35 -19.05 44.16
N ALA A 266 38.39 -18.68 45.01
CA ALA A 266 38.61 -18.46 46.44
C ALA A 266 38.93 -19.76 47.19
N LYS A 267 38.35 -20.89 46.78
CA LYS A 267 38.67 -22.23 47.34
C LYS A 267 40.04 -22.77 46.92
N LYS A 268 40.62 -22.25 45.83
CA LYS A 268 41.95 -22.63 45.34
C LYS A 268 43.08 -21.75 45.90
N LYS A 269 42.75 -20.64 46.58
CA LYS A 269 43.69 -19.84 47.37
C LYS A 269 43.73 -20.34 48.81
#